data_AF-A0A0R0A7R9-F1
#
_entry.id   AF-A0A0R0A7R9-F1
#
_cell.length_a   1.000
_cell.length_b   1.000
_cell.length_c   1.000
_cell.angle_alpha   90.00
_cell.angle_beta   90.00
_cell.angle_gamma   90.00
#
_symmetry.space_group_name_H-M   'P 1'
#
loop_
_entity.id
_entity.type
_entity.pdbx_description
1 polymer ?
#
loop_
_entity_poly.entity_id
_entity_poly.type
_entity_poly.pdbx_seq_one_letter_code
_entity_poly.pdbx_strand_id
1 'polypeptide(L)'
;MAGHLAVSFGLNLPDFAIAIAPSALVRLHPEGKDLGTSPVFASKAIEQLSWLNYASKELIPLQVRRDIAVFDWWVHNADRTLTGNGGNPNLLFDTSTSELIVIDHNLAFDPDFNEEAFLSTHVFSDEWRGLCQDLMEMANYRTRLNQALAAWDQAWQQVPDEWLFHDDEQSIPVNFDAVACKTLLERCDHQDFWRMA
;
A
#
# COMPACT_ATOMS: atom_id res chain seq x y z
N MET A 1 -0.95 3.32 -8.29
CA MET A 1 -0.15 4.35 -7.61
C MET A 1 0.65 3.81 -6.42
N ALA A 2 0.01 3.53 -5.27
CA ALA A 2 0.71 3.13 -4.05
C ALA A 2 1.63 1.91 -4.21
N GLY A 3 1.24 0.90 -5.01
CA GLY A 3 2.11 -0.23 -5.33
C GLY A 3 3.46 0.16 -5.97
N HIS A 4 3.49 1.16 -6.86
CA HIS A 4 4.76 1.62 -7.45
C HIS A 4 5.64 2.33 -6.42
N LEU A 5 5.04 3.14 -5.53
CA LEU A 5 5.76 3.76 -4.43
C LEU A 5 6.32 2.71 -3.47
N ALA A 6 5.55 1.67 -3.16
CA ALA A 6 5.94 0.58 -2.28
C ALA A 6 7.15 -0.18 -2.83
N VAL A 7 7.11 -0.54 -4.13
CA VAL A 7 8.24 -1.16 -4.83
C VAL A 7 9.46 -0.22 -4.84
N SER A 8 9.28 1.06 -5.14
CA SER A 8 10.39 2.03 -5.16
C SER A 8 10.98 2.30 -3.77
N PHE A 9 10.19 2.15 -2.71
CA PHE A 9 10.63 2.24 -1.32
C PHE A 9 11.36 0.97 -0.84
N GLY A 10 11.18 -0.14 -1.56
CA GLY A 10 11.83 -1.42 -1.30
C GLY A 10 10.97 -2.43 -0.54
N LEU A 11 9.64 -2.26 -0.48
CA LEU A 11 8.75 -3.29 0.06
C LEU A 11 8.67 -4.49 -0.89
N ASN A 12 8.53 -5.68 -0.31
CA ASN A 12 8.36 -6.92 -1.05
C ASN A 12 6.89 -7.11 -1.44
N LEU A 13 6.56 -6.93 -2.72
CA LEU A 13 5.22 -7.09 -3.28
C LEU A 13 5.28 -8.13 -4.40
N PRO A 14 4.17 -8.82 -4.72
CA PRO A 14 4.08 -9.57 -5.95
C PRO A 14 4.21 -8.62 -7.16
N ASP A 15 4.76 -9.14 -8.27
CA ASP A 15 4.73 -8.43 -9.55
C ASP A 15 3.28 -8.04 -9.88
N PHE A 16 3.06 -6.80 -10.31
CA PHE A 16 1.75 -6.35 -10.73
C PHE A 16 1.83 -5.55 -12.03
N ALA A 17 0.71 -5.53 -12.74
CA ALA A 17 0.54 -4.81 -13.99
C ALA A 17 -0.91 -4.39 -14.18
N ILE A 18 -1.12 -3.47 -15.12
CA ILE A 18 -2.45 -3.25 -15.69
C ILE A 18 -2.64 -4.31 -16.78
N ALA A 19 -3.74 -5.06 -16.71
CA ALA A 19 -4.09 -6.09 -17.67
C ALA A 19 -5.44 -5.79 -18.32
N ILE A 20 -5.66 -6.36 -19.51
CA ILE A 20 -6.94 -6.28 -20.21
C ILE A 20 -7.32 -7.71 -20.60
N ALA A 21 -8.51 -8.16 -20.17
CA ALA A 21 -9.01 -9.47 -20.55
C ALA A 21 -9.42 -9.45 -22.04
N PRO A 22 -8.98 -10.42 -22.87
CA PRO A 22 -9.43 -10.49 -24.26
C PRO A 22 -10.95 -10.66 -24.33
N SER A 23 -11.66 -9.85 -25.11
CA SER A 23 -13.14 -9.90 -25.17
C SER A 23 -13.68 -11.26 -25.61
N ALA A 24 -12.91 -12.04 -26.37
CA ALA A 24 -13.25 -13.42 -26.69
C ALA A 24 -13.28 -14.32 -25.45
N LEU A 25 -12.32 -14.15 -24.53
CA LEU A 25 -12.24 -14.92 -23.29
C LEU A 25 -13.46 -14.62 -22.39
N VAL A 26 -13.78 -13.34 -22.19
CA VAL A 26 -14.92 -12.89 -21.36
C VAL A 26 -16.26 -13.43 -21.89
N ARG A 27 -16.44 -13.49 -23.22
CA ARG A 27 -17.65 -14.05 -23.83
C ARG A 27 -17.75 -15.57 -23.69
N LEU A 28 -16.63 -16.28 -23.72
CA LEU A 28 -16.58 -17.74 -23.65
C LEU A 28 -16.65 -18.25 -22.20
N HIS A 29 -16.32 -17.40 -21.22
CA HIS A 29 -16.28 -17.73 -19.79
C HIS A 29 -17.17 -16.76 -19.00
N PRO A 30 -18.49 -17.02 -18.91
CA PRO A 30 -19.44 -16.17 -18.18
C PRO A 30 -19.08 -15.99 -16.70
N GLU A 31 -18.37 -16.94 -16.10
CA GLU A 31 -17.81 -16.86 -14.74
C GLU A 31 -16.78 -15.74 -14.58
N GLY A 32 -16.12 -15.33 -15.67
CA GLY A 32 -15.15 -14.25 -15.71
C GLY A 32 -15.72 -12.92 -16.18
N LYS A 33 -17.05 -12.78 -16.26
CA LYS A 33 -17.72 -11.54 -16.72
C LYS A 33 -17.28 -10.31 -15.92
N ASP A 34 -16.94 -10.48 -14.64
CA ASP A 34 -16.55 -9.40 -13.73
C ASP A 34 -15.18 -8.80 -14.09
N LEU A 35 -14.36 -9.51 -14.89
CA LEU A 35 -13.13 -8.94 -15.46
C LEU A 35 -13.43 -7.81 -16.47
N GLY A 36 -14.62 -7.83 -17.07
CA GLY A 36 -15.01 -6.87 -18.10
C GLY A 36 -14.05 -6.82 -19.28
N THR A 37 -14.11 -5.74 -20.04
CA THR A 37 -13.13 -5.42 -21.10
C THR A 37 -12.29 -4.18 -20.79
N SER A 38 -12.60 -3.51 -19.69
CA SER A 38 -11.86 -2.35 -19.20
C SER A 38 -10.54 -2.79 -18.55
N PRO A 39 -9.53 -1.91 -18.46
CA PRO A 39 -8.28 -2.23 -17.77
C PRO A 39 -8.51 -2.64 -16.31
N VAL A 40 -7.82 -3.69 -15.87
CA VAL A 40 -7.89 -4.21 -14.49
C VAL A 40 -6.51 -4.25 -13.85
N PHE A 41 -6.47 -4.15 -12.52
CA PHE A 41 -5.25 -4.41 -11.77
C PHE A 41 -5.01 -5.92 -11.69
N ALA A 42 -3.84 -6.36 -12.17
CA ALA A 42 -3.42 -7.75 -12.09
C ALA A 42 -2.20 -7.87 -11.18
N SER A 43 -2.29 -8.75 -10.18
CA SER A 43 -1.18 -9.10 -9.29
C SER A 43 -0.84 -10.57 -9.45
N LYS A 44 0.46 -10.89 -9.47
CA LYS A 44 0.95 -12.25 -9.62
C LYS A 44 0.61 -13.06 -8.37
N ALA A 45 -0.10 -14.17 -8.56
CA ALA A 45 -0.39 -15.09 -7.47
C ALA A 45 0.92 -15.73 -6.95
N ILE A 46 1.06 -15.77 -5.63
CA ILE A 46 2.15 -16.47 -4.95
C ILE A 46 1.50 -17.55 -4.09
N GLU A 47 1.88 -18.80 -4.34
CA GLU A 47 1.26 -19.96 -3.69
C GLU A 47 1.91 -20.26 -2.33
N GLN A 48 1.21 -21.06 -1.52
CA GLN A 48 1.73 -21.62 -0.26
C GLN A 48 2.04 -20.60 0.84
N LEU A 49 1.48 -19.38 0.73
CA LEU A 49 1.55 -18.37 1.77
C LEU A 49 0.38 -18.47 2.73
N SER A 50 0.60 -17.99 3.95
CA SER A 50 -0.44 -17.84 4.97
C SER A 50 -0.68 -16.37 5.28
N TRP A 51 -1.86 -16.01 5.76
CA TRP A 51 -2.07 -14.66 6.29
C TRP A 51 -1.18 -14.44 7.52
N LEU A 52 -0.54 -13.27 7.61
CA LEU A 52 0.18 -12.89 8.82
C LEU A 52 -0.81 -12.86 9.98
N ASN A 53 -0.49 -13.59 11.05
CA ASN A 53 -1.31 -13.62 12.25
C ASN A 53 -0.59 -12.97 13.44
N TYR A 54 -1.36 -12.62 14.46
CA TYR A 54 -0.87 -11.89 15.63
C TYR A 54 0.26 -12.62 16.37
N ALA A 55 0.24 -13.96 16.41
CA ALA A 55 1.29 -14.75 17.06
C ALA A 55 2.62 -14.75 16.27
N SER A 56 2.54 -14.62 14.94
CA SER A 56 3.71 -14.62 14.05
C SER A 56 4.30 -13.24 13.77
N LYS A 57 3.62 -12.14 14.12
CA LYS A 57 4.08 -10.78 13.79
C LYS A 57 5.47 -10.45 14.35
N GLU A 58 5.81 -11.02 15.50
CA GLU A 58 7.11 -10.83 16.16
C GLU A 58 8.26 -11.60 15.50
N LEU A 59 7.95 -12.56 14.62
CA LEU A 59 8.96 -13.26 13.82
C LEU A 59 9.49 -12.38 12.68
N ILE A 60 8.76 -11.32 12.33
CA ILE A 60 9.12 -10.42 11.24
C ILE A 60 10.31 -9.56 11.67
N PRO A 61 11.39 -9.50 10.86
CA PRO A 61 12.55 -8.69 11.18
C PRO A 61 12.17 -7.25 11.49
N LEU A 62 12.78 -6.67 12.53
CA LEU A 62 12.50 -5.31 13.00
C LEU A 62 12.49 -4.27 11.87
N GLN A 63 13.46 -4.36 10.95
CA GLN A 63 13.55 -3.44 9.83
C GLN A 63 12.33 -3.54 8.90
N VAL A 64 11.85 -4.74 8.60
CA VAL A 64 10.67 -4.95 7.74
C VAL A 64 9.41 -4.39 8.41
N ARG A 65 9.27 -4.59 9.73
CA ARG A 65 8.14 -4.03 10.51
C ARG A 65 8.12 -2.50 10.45
N ARG A 66 9.27 -1.87 10.63
CA ARG A 66 9.45 -0.41 10.54
C ARG A 66 9.22 0.11 9.12
N ASP A 67 9.76 -0.57 8.11
CA ASP A 67 9.59 -0.21 6.70
C ASP A 67 8.11 -0.13 6.34
N ILE A 68 7.32 -1.14 6.74
CA ILE A 68 5.87 -1.18 6.49
C ILE A 68 5.15 -0.08 7.26
N ALA A 69 5.42 0.07 8.57
CA ALA A 69 4.76 1.11 9.37
C ALA A 69 5.02 2.53 8.84
N VAL A 70 6.27 2.83 8.46
CA VAL A 70 6.63 4.13 7.88
C VAL A 70 5.99 4.33 6.51
N PHE A 71 5.97 3.29 5.68
CA PHE A 71 5.35 3.39 4.36
C PHE A 71 3.84 3.63 4.45
N ASP A 72 3.11 2.86 5.25
CA ASP A 72 1.66 3.00 5.39
C ASP A 72 1.29 4.32 6.08
N TRP A 73 2.07 4.77 7.06
CA TRP A 73 1.94 6.14 7.60
C TRP A 73 2.15 7.16 6.49
N TRP A 74 3.19 7.02 5.67
CA TRP A 74 3.52 7.95 4.58
C TRP A 74 2.48 8.01 3.47
N VAL A 75 1.83 6.91 3.13
CA VAL A 75 0.77 6.92 2.11
C VAL A 75 -0.63 7.10 2.69
N HIS A 76 -0.78 7.31 4.01
CA HIS A 76 -2.10 7.30 4.68
C HIS A 76 -2.90 6.01 4.37
N ASN A 77 -2.29 4.85 4.58
CA ASN A 77 -2.95 3.55 4.46
C ASN A 77 -3.28 3.01 5.86
N ALA A 78 -4.52 3.23 6.31
CA ALA A 78 -4.97 2.77 7.62
C ALA A 78 -5.54 1.34 7.62
N ASP A 79 -5.70 0.70 6.45
CA ASP A 79 -6.35 -0.61 6.36
C ASP A 79 -5.46 -1.77 6.85
N ARG A 80 -4.15 -1.54 7.04
CA ARG A 80 -3.20 -2.55 7.50
C ARG A 80 -3.26 -2.81 9.01
N THR A 81 -4.34 -3.42 9.46
CA THR A 81 -4.67 -3.58 10.87
C THR A 81 -4.42 -5.00 11.39
N LEU A 82 -3.88 -5.13 12.60
CA LEU A 82 -3.80 -6.42 13.29
C LEU A 82 -3.63 -6.24 14.80
N THR A 83 -4.68 -6.57 15.55
CA THR A 83 -4.71 -6.52 17.01
C THR A 83 -4.90 -7.92 17.61
N GLY A 84 -4.89 -8.02 18.94
CA GLY A 84 -5.24 -9.27 19.63
C GLY A 84 -6.66 -9.79 19.32
N ASN A 85 -7.54 -8.91 18.82
CA ASN A 85 -8.91 -9.27 18.41
C ASN A 85 -9.04 -9.56 16.91
N GLY A 86 -7.92 -9.60 16.18
CA GLY A 86 -7.89 -9.69 14.72
C GLY A 86 -7.71 -8.34 14.03
N GLY A 87 -7.92 -8.34 12.71
CA GLY A 87 -7.73 -7.18 11.83
C GLY A 87 -7.60 -7.62 10.38
N ASN A 88 -7.33 -6.67 9.50
CA ASN A 88 -7.00 -6.92 8.10
C ASN A 88 -5.51 -6.64 7.84
N PRO A 89 -4.61 -7.62 8.02
CA PRO A 89 -3.19 -7.33 7.91
C PRO A 89 -2.77 -7.03 6.48
N ASN A 90 -3.50 -7.48 5.45
CA ASN A 90 -3.06 -7.37 4.04
C ASN A 90 -1.60 -7.78 3.81
N LEU A 91 -1.14 -8.77 4.59
CA LEU A 91 0.23 -9.27 4.60
C LEU A 91 0.18 -10.79 4.53
N LEU A 92 0.92 -11.33 3.56
CA LEU A 92 1.11 -12.76 3.39
C LEU A 92 2.49 -13.13 3.93
N PHE A 93 2.58 -14.26 4.63
CA PHE A 93 3.77 -14.72 5.31
C PHE A 93 4.13 -16.13 4.86
N ASP A 94 5.39 -16.29 4.44
CA ASP A 94 6.02 -17.57 4.20
C ASP A 94 6.76 -18.02 5.46
N THR A 95 6.20 -19.02 6.14
CA THR A 95 6.80 -19.59 7.36
C THR A 95 8.14 -20.29 7.14
N SER A 96 8.46 -20.69 5.90
CA SER A 96 9.68 -21.44 5.57
C SER A 96 10.88 -20.51 5.36
N THR A 97 10.65 -19.33 4.79
CA THR A 97 11.68 -18.32 4.52
C THR A 97 11.65 -17.15 5.49
N SER A 98 10.58 -17.03 6.30
CA SER A 98 10.25 -15.86 7.10
C SER A 98 10.10 -14.58 6.26
N GLU A 99 9.74 -14.74 4.98
CA GLU A 99 9.49 -13.61 4.08
C GLU A 99 8.05 -13.12 4.21
N LEU A 100 7.91 -11.80 4.21
CA LEU A 100 6.64 -11.12 4.24
C LEU A 100 6.37 -10.49 2.88
N ILE A 101 5.16 -10.67 2.37
CA ILE A 101 4.71 -10.16 1.09
C ILE A 101 3.56 -9.19 1.37
N VAL A 102 3.75 -7.95 0.92
CA VAL A 102 2.81 -6.86 1.11
C VAL A 102 1.82 -6.84 -0.04
N ILE A 103 0.54 -6.82 0.29
CA ILE A 103 -0.53 -6.71 -0.70
C ILE A 103 -1.49 -5.59 -0.31
N ASP A 104 -2.38 -5.31 -1.24
CA ASP A 104 -3.56 -4.47 -1.08
C ASP A 104 -3.29 -3.05 -0.56
N HIS A 105 -3.01 -2.15 -1.50
CA HIS A 105 -2.80 -0.72 -1.23
C HIS A 105 -3.91 0.14 -1.85
N ASN A 106 -5.09 -0.44 -2.07
CA ASN A 106 -6.23 0.23 -2.70
C ASN A 106 -6.82 1.37 -1.84
N LEU A 107 -6.67 1.30 -0.52
CA LEU A 107 -7.14 2.31 0.46
C LEU A 107 -6.02 3.25 0.93
N ALA A 108 -4.93 3.35 0.18
CA ALA A 108 -3.94 4.39 0.39
C ALA A 108 -4.49 5.78 -0.03
N PHE A 109 -3.87 6.83 0.50
CA PHE A 109 -4.20 8.25 0.31
C PHE A 109 -5.56 8.63 0.90
N ASP A 110 -5.93 7.99 2.02
CA ASP A 110 -7.18 8.29 2.71
C ASP A 110 -7.21 9.76 3.18
N PRO A 111 -8.13 10.60 2.67
CA PRO A 111 -8.28 11.98 3.12
C PRO A 111 -8.81 12.08 4.56
N ASP A 112 -9.46 11.03 5.06
CA ASP A 112 -10.02 10.93 6.41
C ASP A 112 -9.09 10.17 7.37
N PHE A 113 -7.81 10.00 7.00
CA PHE A 113 -6.81 9.29 7.79
C PHE A 113 -6.73 9.81 9.23
N ASN A 114 -6.87 8.89 10.18
CA ASN A 114 -6.82 9.18 11.60
C ASN A 114 -5.54 8.61 12.23
N GLU A 115 -4.61 9.49 12.61
CA GLU A 115 -3.32 9.13 13.20
C GLU A 115 -3.45 8.30 14.47
N GLU A 116 -4.41 8.62 15.35
CA GLU A 116 -4.65 7.89 16.61
C GLU A 116 -5.19 6.48 16.34
N ALA A 117 -6.13 6.35 15.40
CA ALA A 117 -6.65 5.07 14.96
C ALA A 117 -5.55 4.21 14.32
N PHE A 118 -4.70 4.82 13.47
CA PHE A 118 -3.55 4.14 12.88
C PHE A 118 -2.60 3.61 13.97
N LEU A 119 -2.16 4.46 14.90
CA LEU A 119 -1.22 4.07 15.94
C LEU A 119 -1.79 3.04 16.93
N SER A 120 -3.11 2.96 17.07
CA SER A 120 -3.77 1.98 17.93
C SER A 120 -4.09 0.65 17.25
N THR A 121 -4.13 0.58 15.91
CA THR A 121 -4.62 -0.60 15.17
C THR A 121 -3.65 -1.18 14.16
N HIS A 122 -2.69 -0.38 13.66
CA HIS A 122 -1.74 -0.82 12.66
C HIS A 122 -0.87 -1.97 13.18
N VAL A 123 -0.68 -3.00 12.36
CA VAL A 123 0.00 -4.27 12.74
C VAL A 123 1.38 -4.08 13.39
N PHE A 124 2.11 -3.04 12.98
CA PHE A 124 3.46 -2.70 13.46
C PHE A 124 3.53 -1.33 14.14
N SER A 125 2.42 -0.81 14.68
CA SER A 125 2.42 0.50 15.37
C SER A 125 3.35 0.55 16.59
N ASP A 126 3.63 -0.59 17.22
CA ASP A 126 4.56 -0.74 18.35
C ASP A 126 5.97 -0.18 18.01
N GLU A 127 6.36 -0.17 16.73
CA GLU A 127 7.66 0.32 16.28
C GLU A 127 7.74 1.84 16.14
N TRP A 128 6.59 2.53 16.03
CA TRP A 128 6.53 3.97 15.73
C TRP A 128 7.23 4.81 16.79
N ARG A 129 6.98 4.52 18.06
CA ARG A 129 7.59 5.25 19.18
C ARG A 129 9.12 5.16 19.16
N GLY A 130 9.67 4.00 18.82
CA GLY A 130 11.12 3.82 18.70
C GLY A 130 11.70 4.61 17.53
N LEU A 131 10.99 4.66 16.41
CA LEU A 131 11.37 5.43 15.23
C LEU A 131 11.39 6.94 15.50
N CYS A 132 10.37 7.49 16.17
CA CYS A 132 10.30 8.91 16.51
C CYS A 132 11.40 9.38 17.49
N GLN A 133 12.14 8.45 18.11
CA GLN A 133 13.23 8.74 19.04
C GLN A 133 14.62 8.55 18.39
N ASP A 134 14.68 8.04 17.16
CA ASP A 134 15.91 7.74 16.44
C ASP A 134 16.09 8.70 15.27
N LEU A 135 16.82 9.79 15.50
CA LEU A 135 17.08 10.82 14.50
C LEU A 135 17.84 10.29 13.28
N MET A 136 18.64 9.22 13.44
CA MET A 136 19.38 8.62 12.33
C MET A 136 18.42 7.85 11.44
N GLU A 137 17.54 7.03 12.04
CA GLU A 137 16.50 6.32 11.30
C GLU A 137 15.52 7.28 10.62
N MET A 138 15.08 8.34 11.30
CA MET A 138 14.22 9.37 10.71
C MET A 138 14.86 10.00 9.47
N ALA A 139 16.16 10.29 9.52
CA ALA A 139 16.90 10.82 8.38
C ALA A 139 17.02 9.78 7.23
N ASN A 140 17.31 8.52 7.58
CA ASN A 140 17.39 7.42 6.62
C ASN A 140 16.06 7.22 5.88
N TYR A 141 14.93 7.18 6.61
CA TYR A 141 13.61 7.06 6.01
C TYR A 141 13.25 8.28 5.17
N ARG A 142 13.55 9.50 5.62
CA ARG A 142 13.32 10.69 4.80
C ARG A 142 14.01 10.58 3.44
N THR A 143 15.26 10.11 3.40
CA THR A 143 15.96 9.89 2.13
C THR A 143 15.26 8.83 1.27
N ARG A 144 14.88 7.68 1.85
CA ARG A 144 14.19 6.60 1.13
C ARG A 144 12.81 7.00 0.59
N LEU A 145 12.02 7.72 1.39
CA LEU A 145 10.70 8.21 1.00
C LEU A 145 10.81 9.23 -0.15
N ASN A 146 11.75 10.17 -0.07
CA ASN A 146 12.02 11.10 -1.16
C ASN A 146 12.47 10.40 -2.45
N GLN A 147 13.31 9.37 -2.34
CA GLN A 147 13.70 8.56 -3.50
C GLN A 147 12.49 7.83 -4.10
N ALA A 148 11.62 7.26 -3.26
CA ALA A 148 10.40 6.59 -3.71
C ALA A 148 9.37 7.56 -4.33
N LEU A 149 9.28 8.79 -3.81
CA LEU A 149 8.41 9.84 -4.33
C LEU A 149 8.70 10.17 -5.80
N ALA A 150 9.95 10.03 -6.24
CA ALA A 150 10.33 10.24 -7.63
C ALA A 150 9.59 9.31 -8.62
N ALA A 151 9.06 8.17 -8.15
CA ALA A 151 8.25 7.26 -8.97
C ALA A 151 6.80 7.76 -9.19
N TRP A 152 6.34 8.77 -8.45
CA TRP A 152 4.94 9.25 -8.50
C TRP A 152 4.51 9.65 -9.91
N ASP A 153 5.25 10.55 -10.57
CA ASP A 153 4.82 11.10 -11.86
C ASP A 153 4.74 10.01 -12.94
N GLN A 154 5.68 9.06 -12.94
CA GLN A 154 5.65 7.91 -13.85
C GLN A 154 4.52 6.94 -13.53
N ALA A 155 4.23 6.69 -12.25
CA ALA A 155 3.11 5.84 -11.85
C ALA A 155 1.77 6.47 -12.24
N TRP A 156 1.63 7.79 -12.11
CA TRP A 156 0.40 8.52 -12.44
C TRP A 156 0.12 8.46 -13.95
N GLN A 157 1.16 8.61 -14.77
CA GLN A 157 1.04 8.49 -16.23
C GLN A 157 0.61 7.10 -16.72
N GLN A 158 0.71 6.07 -15.87
CA GLN A 158 0.27 4.72 -16.21
C GLN A 158 -1.18 4.44 -15.81
N VAL A 159 -1.83 5.34 -15.06
CA VAL A 159 -3.23 5.16 -14.66
C VAL A 159 -4.11 5.21 -15.92
N PRO A 160 -4.92 4.18 -16.20
CA PRO A 160 -5.84 4.20 -17.33
C PRO A 160 -6.90 5.29 -17.15
N ASP A 161 -7.27 5.95 -18.24
CA ASP A 161 -8.31 6.99 -18.22
C ASP A 161 -9.63 6.44 -17.66
N GLU A 162 -9.95 5.18 -17.94
CA GLU A 162 -11.14 4.49 -17.45
C GLU A 162 -11.24 4.45 -15.91
N TRP A 163 -10.10 4.45 -15.20
CA TRP A 163 -10.09 4.41 -13.73
C TRP A 163 -10.40 5.77 -13.10
N LEU A 164 -10.44 6.84 -13.90
CA LEU A 164 -10.82 8.17 -13.44
C LEU A 164 -12.34 8.34 -13.36
N PHE A 165 -13.11 7.30 -13.68
CA PHE A 165 -14.58 7.31 -13.70
C PHE A 165 -15.17 6.07 -13.01
N HIS A 166 -16.39 6.21 -12.48
CA HIS A 166 -17.15 5.12 -11.86
C HIS A 166 -17.93 4.26 -12.88
N ASP A 167 -18.14 4.79 -14.08
CA ASP A 167 -18.93 4.20 -15.16
C ASP A 167 -18.13 4.11 -16.47
N ASP A 168 -18.47 3.12 -17.29
CA ASP A 168 -17.80 2.87 -18.58
C ASP A 168 -18.05 4.02 -19.59
N GLU A 169 -19.16 4.76 -19.44
CA GLU A 169 -19.45 5.96 -20.25
C GLU A 169 -18.58 7.18 -19.88
N GLN A 170 -17.73 7.07 -18.85
CA GLN A 170 -16.84 8.12 -18.37
C GLN A 170 -17.58 9.43 -18.02
N SER A 171 -18.75 9.30 -17.40
CA SER A 171 -19.62 10.44 -17.10
C SER A 171 -19.56 10.87 -15.63
N ILE A 172 -19.19 9.97 -14.72
CA ILE A 172 -19.12 10.19 -13.27
C ILE A 172 -17.66 10.05 -12.83
N PRO A 173 -16.93 11.15 -12.62
CA PRO A 173 -15.53 11.08 -12.21
C PRO A 173 -15.40 10.51 -10.79
N VAL A 174 -14.29 9.82 -10.54
CA VAL A 174 -13.92 9.39 -9.19
C VAL A 174 -13.49 10.58 -8.34
N ASN A 175 -13.64 10.46 -7.02
CA ASN A 175 -13.12 11.45 -6.08
C ASN A 175 -11.65 11.18 -5.76
N PHE A 176 -10.75 11.44 -6.74
CA PHE A 176 -9.30 11.29 -6.55
C PHE A 176 -8.57 12.56 -7.00
N ASP A 177 -7.88 13.22 -6.07
CA ASP A 177 -7.06 14.41 -6.34
C ASP A 177 -5.57 14.03 -6.33
N ALA A 178 -5.01 13.84 -7.52
CA ALA A 178 -3.60 13.48 -7.68
C ALA A 178 -2.63 14.57 -7.17
N VAL A 179 -3.02 15.85 -7.24
CA VAL A 179 -2.17 16.94 -6.73
C VAL A 179 -2.16 16.91 -5.21
N ALA A 180 -3.33 16.79 -4.58
CA ALA A 180 -3.43 16.65 -3.12
C ALA A 180 -2.68 15.41 -2.61
N CYS A 181 -2.78 14.26 -3.31
CA CYS A 181 -2.03 13.05 -2.96
C CYS A 181 -0.51 13.25 -3.06
N LYS A 182 -0.02 13.98 -4.07
CA LYS A 182 1.42 14.28 -4.19
C LYS A 182 1.88 15.22 -3.06
N THR A 183 1.13 16.28 -2.79
CA THR A 183 1.41 17.21 -1.68
C THR A 183 1.38 16.49 -0.33
N LEU A 184 0.44 15.55 -0.16
CA LEU A 184 0.41 14.67 1.00
C LEU A 184 1.76 13.94 1.12
N LEU A 185 2.25 13.27 0.08
CA LEU A 185 3.52 12.53 0.14
C LEU A 185 4.74 13.43 0.43
N GLU A 186 4.77 14.67 -0.05
CA GLU A 186 5.87 15.63 0.21
C GLU A 186 6.06 15.94 1.71
N ARG A 187 5.05 15.67 2.55
CA ARG A 187 5.12 15.90 3.99
C ARG A 187 6.21 15.09 4.71
N CYS A 188 6.80 14.06 4.09
CA CYS A 188 7.94 13.33 4.68
C CYS A 188 9.16 14.23 5.00
N ASP A 189 9.24 15.40 4.37
CA ASP A 189 10.26 16.41 4.66
C ASP A 189 9.92 17.33 5.84
N HIS A 190 8.65 17.34 6.27
CA HIS A 190 8.21 18.19 7.36
C HIS A 190 8.64 17.60 8.71
N GLN A 191 8.78 18.46 9.72
CA GLN A 191 9.15 18.03 11.07
C GLN A 191 8.00 17.30 11.77
N ASP A 192 6.76 17.61 11.40
CA ASP A 192 5.56 17.06 12.00
C ASP A 192 5.22 15.64 11.53
N PHE A 193 5.84 15.18 10.44
CA PHE A 193 5.70 13.81 9.96
C PHE A 193 5.99 12.75 11.03
N TRP A 194 6.94 13.03 11.94
CA TRP A 194 7.39 12.10 12.98
C TRP A 194 6.78 12.39 14.35
N ARG A 195 5.61 13.04 14.41
CA ARG A 195 4.92 13.28 15.67
C ARG A 195 4.41 11.97 16.27
N MET A 196 4.38 11.94 17.59
CA MET A 196 3.51 11.02 18.32
C MET A 196 2.19 11.77 18.49
N ALA A 197 1.07 11.14 18.13
CA ALA A 197 -0.28 11.69 18.32
C ALA A 197 -0.49 12.20 19.75
#